data_AF-A0A9P0YLF5-F1
#
_entry.id   AF-A0A9P0YLF5-F1
#
_cell.length_a   1.000
_cell.length_b   1.000
_cell.length_c   1.000
_cell.angle_alpha   90.00
_cell.angle_beta   90.00
_cell.angle_gamma   90.00
#
_symmetry.space_group_name_H-M   'P 1'
#
loop_
_entity.id
_entity.type
_entity.pdbx_description
1 polymer ?
#
loop_
_entity_poly.entity_id
_entity_poly.type
_entity_poly.pdbx_seq_one_letter_code
_entity_poly.pdbx_strand_id
1 'polypeptide(L)'
;MNTEQAYMDSLVRFALPEMQSKSHVIDVKNSVDEARVFWILSTLRFLENGFIPFYIGCNSCNKGINYTVEGVHFQCLNCGNINGVSTKRFRLSVEVSDATGELQTNLFTNEVYKLLRMLEININPDCINSADLNDKVKALTFIVALKIV
;
A
#
# COMPACT_ATOMS: atom_id res chain seq x y z
N MET A 1 23.58 18.71 13.34
CA MET A 1 23.27 19.32 12.04
C MET A 1 22.38 18.37 11.28
N ASN A 2 21.19 18.86 10.91
CA ASN A 2 20.27 18.48 9.83
C ASN A 2 20.40 17.06 9.24
N THR A 3 19.32 16.30 9.08
CA THR A 3 18.09 16.72 8.40
C THR A 3 16.92 15.86 8.85
N GLU A 4 15.73 16.46 8.80
CA GLU A 4 14.42 15.84 8.75
C GLU A 4 14.49 14.34 8.40
N GLN A 5 14.16 13.51 9.38
CA GLN A 5 13.76 12.13 9.13
C GLN A 5 12.47 12.22 8.33
N ALA A 6 12.62 12.36 7.01
CA ALA A 6 11.52 12.39 6.06
C ALA A 6 10.75 11.10 6.28
N TYR A 7 9.60 11.24 6.94
CA TYR A 7 8.62 10.20 7.14
C TYR A 7 8.22 9.68 5.75
N MET A 8 8.87 8.61 5.31
CA MET A 8 8.64 7.99 4.00
C MET A 8 7.22 7.38 3.88
N ASP A 9 6.45 7.38 4.96
CA ASP A 9 5.04 6.98 5.00
C ASP A 9 4.07 8.15 5.30
N SER A 10 4.55 9.39 5.54
CA SER A 10 3.67 10.53 5.84
C SER A 10 3.50 11.47 4.64
N LEU A 11 2.75 11.01 3.63
CA LEU A 11 1.84 11.92 2.95
C LEU A 11 0.60 12.10 3.84
N VAL A 12 0.78 12.67 5.03
CA VAL A 12 -0.38 13.04 5.86
C VAL A 12 -1.04 14.23 5.18
N ARG A 13 -1.93 13.91 4.23
CA ARG A 13 -2.92 14.82 3.69
C ARG A 13 -4.23 14.45 4.37
N PHE A 14 -4.59 15.22 5.39
CA PHE A 14 -5.95 15.17 5.94
C PHE A 14 -6.88 15.70 4.86
N ALA A 15 -7.49 14.78 4.13
CA ALA A 15 -8.49 15.09 3.13
C ALA A 15 -9.73 14.26 3.48
N LEU A 16 -10.88 14.91 3.49
CA LEU A 16 -12.15 14.19 3.43
C LEU A 16 -12.30 13.71 1.98
N PRO A 17 -12.16 12.41 1.70
CA PRO A 17 -12.13 11.93 0.32
C PRO A 17 -13.39 12.35 -0.42
N GLU A 18 -14.55 12.30 0.24
CA GLU A 18 -15.86 12.76 -0.24
C GLU A 18 -15.85 14.17 -0.85
N MET A 19 -15.05 15.08 -0.28
CA MET A 19 -15.01 16.50 -0.68
C MET A 19 -14.02 16.78 -1.81
N GLN A 20 -13.25 15.78 -2.25
CA GLN A 20 -12.27 15.95 -3.31
C GLN A 20 -12.91 15.79 -4.68
N SER A 21 -12.53 16.65 -5.63
CA SER A 21 -12.92 16.51 -7.04
C SER A 21 -12.48 15.15 -7.57
N LYS A 22 -13.44 14.37 -8.10
CA LYS A 22 -13.17 13.04 -8.61
C LYS A 22 -12.52 13.12 -9.99
N SER A 23 -11.48 12.32 -10.17
CA SER A 23 -10.87 12.05 -11.46
C SER A 23 -11.21 10.63 -11.90
N HIS A 24 -11.02 10.37 -13.18
CA HIS A 24 -11.22 9.06 -13.78
C HIS A 24 -9.90 8.32 -13.97
N VAL A 25 -9.98 6.99 -14.14
CA VAL A 25 -8.80 6.17 -14.43
C VAL A 25 -8.07 6.65 -15.69
N ILE A 26 -8.81 7.05 -16.72
CA ILE A 26 -8.23 7.58 -17.96
C ILE A 26 -7.43 8.88 -17.73
N ASP A 27 -7.82 9.71 -16.76
CA ASP A 27 -7.10 10.95 -16.44
C ASP A 27 -5.72 10.66 -15.86
N VAL A 28 -5.62 9.60 -15.04
CA VAL A 28 -4.33 9.16 -14.47
C VAL A 28 -3.43 8.63 -15.57
N LYS A 29 -3.96 7.78 -16.47
CA LYS A 29 -3.19 7.19 -17.57
C LYS A 29 -2.65 8.24 -18.54
N ASN A 30 -3.36 9.34 -18.73
CA ASN A 30 -2.98 10.41 -19.64
C ASN A 30 -2.14 11.51 -18.96
N SER A 31 -1.91 11.42 -17.66
CA SER A 31 -1.15 12.42 -16.91
C SER A 31 0.34 12.09 -16.87
N VAL A 32 1.16 13.14 -16.92
CA VAL A 32 2.61 13.11 -16.65
C VAL A 32 2.98 13.86 -15.37
N ASP A 33 1.99 14.41 -14.65
CA ASP A 33 2.21 15.16 -13.41
C ASP A 33 2.36 14.20 -12.22
N GLU A 34 3.61 13.94 -11.84
CA GLU A 34 4.00 13.12 -10.68
C GLU A 34 3.66 13.79 -9.33
N ALA A 35 3.43 15.10 -9.28
CA ALA A 35 3.08 15.78 -8.03
C ALA A 35 1.58 15.73 -7.72
N ARG A 36 0.74 15.48 -8.74
CA ARG A 36 -0.72 15.45 -8.61
C ARG A 36 -1.22 14.18 -7.93
N VAL A 37 -2.22 14.37 -7.06
CA VAL A 37 -3.01 13.27 -6.47
C VAL A 37 -4.36 13.22 -7.17
N PHE A 38 -4.73 12.04 -7.65
CA PHE A 38 -6.00 11.75 -8.30
C PHE A 38 -6.89 11.01 -7.32
N TRP A 39 -8.11 11.52 -7.12
CA TRP A 39 -9.11 10.88 -6.26
C TRP A 39 -10.13 10.18 -7.15
N ILE A 40 -10.15 8.85 -7.13
CA ILE A 40 -10.97 8.04 -8.03
C ILE A 40 -12.03 7.32 -7.21
N LEU A 41 -13.29 7.39 -7.64
CA LEU A 41 -14.33 6.49 -7.14
C LEU A 41 -14.30 5.22 -8.01
N SER A 42 -13.94 4.09 -7.41
CA SER A 42 -13.54 2.89 -8.16
C SER A 42 -13.92 1.60 -7.43
N THR A 43 -14.03 0.50 -8.18
CA THR A 43 -13.95 -0.85 -7.61
C THR A 43 -12.49 -1.27 -7.45
N LEU A 44 -12.26 -2.28 -6.60
CA LEU A 44 -10.92 -2.77 -6.27
C LEU A 44 -10.84 -4.28 -6.48
N ARG A 45 -9.73 -4.76 -7.04
CA ARG A 45 -9.42 -6.19 -7.18
C ARG A 45 -7.96 -6.47 -6.83
N PHE A 46 -7.72 -7.46 -5.97
CA PHE A 46 -6.39 -7.96 -5.64
C PHE A 46 -5.89 -8.91 -6.72
N LEU A 47 -4.64 -8.74 -7.12
CA LEU A 47 -3.96 -9.53 -8.16
C LEU A 47 -3.10 -10.67 -7.61
N GLU A 48 -2.94 -10.72 -6.28
CA GLU A 48 -2.17 -11.76 -5.60
C GLU A 48 -2.88 -13.11 -5.66
N ASN A 49 -2.10 -14.19 -5.65
CA ASN A 49 -2.62 -15.56 -5.60
C ASN A 49 -2.30 -16.21 -4.25
N GLY A 50 -3.32 -16.62 -3.51
CA GLY A 50 -3.17 -17.28 -2.21
C GLY A 50 -3.09 -16.29 -1.05
N PHE A 51 -2.29 -16.60 -0.03
CA PHE A 51 -2.14 -15.72 1.14
C PHE A 51 -1.44 -14.40 0.79
N ILE A 52 -1.85 -13.31 1.43
CA ILE A 52 -1.27 -11.98 1.24
C ILE A 52 0.25 -12.03 1.48
N PRO A 53 1.08 -11.71 0.47
CA PRO A 53 2.52 -11.72 0.61
C PRO A 53 3.01 -10.58 1.51
N PHE A 54 4.06 -10.86 2.28
CA PHE A 54 4.76 -9.86 3.07
C PHE A 54 6.27 -10.00 2.89
N TYR A 55 6.98 -8.92 3.18
CA TYR A 55 8.43 -8.94 3.34
C TYR A 55 8.81 -8.41 4.71
N ILE A 56 9.98 -8.83 5.17
CA ILE A 56 10.57 -8.32 6.41
C ILE A 56 11.30 -7.03 6.09
N GLY A 57 10.75 -5.91 6.56
CA GLY A 57 11.27 -4.56 6.31
C GLY A 57 12.01 -3.99 7.51
N CYS A 58 13.01 -3.16 7.23
CA CYS A 58 13.70 -2.35 8.23
C CYS A 58 12.72 -1.34 8.84
N ASN A 59 12.60 -1.30 10.16
CA ASN A 59 11.74 -0.33 10.84
C ASN A 59 12.19 1.13 10.66
N SER A 60 13.45 1.37 10.27
CA SER A 60 13.98 2.72 10.07
C SER A 60 13.81 3.27 8.65
N CYS A 61 13.81 2.42 7.61
CA CYS A 61 13.77 2.91 6.21
C CYS A 61 12.88 2.09 5.27
N ASN A 62 12.07 1.17 5.80
CA ASN A 62 11.12 0.33 5.08
C ASN A 62 11.71 -0.59 3.98
N LYS A 63 13.02 -0.57 3.74
CA LYS A 63 13.67 -1.46 2.76
C LYS A 63 13.78 -2.89 3.29
N GLY A 64 13.74 -3.85 2.37
CA GLY A 64 13.91 -5.27 2.67
C GLY A 64 15.24 -5.55 3.38
N ILE A 65 15.19 -6.49 4.33
CA ILE A 65 16.35 -6.94 5.09
C ILE A 65 16.83 -8.27 4.54
N ASN A 66 18.14 -8.42 4.34
CA ASN A 66 18.77 -9.73 4.15
C ASN A 66 18.96 -10.37 5.53
N TYR A 67 18.44 -11.58 5.74
CA TYR A 67 18.65 -12.34 6.98
C TYR A 67 19.43 -13.62 6.69
N THR A 68 20.36 -13.97 7.58
CA THR A 68 21.05 -15.25 7.62
C THR A 68 20.37 -16.16 8.64
N VAL A 69 20.24 -17.45 8.33
CA VAL A 69 19.50 -18.44 9.14
C VAL A 69 20.22 -18.75 10.47
N GLU A 70 21.51 -18.42 10.58
CA GLU A 70 22.31 -18.61 11.78
C GLU A 70 22.45 -17.30 12.56
N GLY A 71 21.71 -17.19 13.68
CA GLY A 71 21.72 -16.02 14.56
C GLY A 71 20.83 -14.89 14.04
N VAL A 72 19.82 -14.50 14.81
CA VAL A 72 18.82 -13.48 14.42
C VAL A 72 19.46 -12.08 14.43
N HIS A 73 20.22 -11.78 13.39
CA HIS A 73 20.79 -10.46 13.13
C HIS A 73 20.20 -9.90 11.83
N PHE A 74 19.32 -8.90 11.99
CA PHE A 74 18.70 -8.19 10.89
C PHE A 74 19.56 -6.97 10.52
N GLN A 75 20.35 -7.08 9.45
CA GLN A 75 21.14 -5.97 8.95
C GLN A 75 20.45 -5.30 7.76
N CYS A 76 20.03 -4.04 7.94
CA CYS A 76 19.58 -3.25 6.80
C CYS A 76 20.79 -2.68 6.05
N LEU A 77 21.08 -3.24 4.87
CA LEU A 77 22.18 -2.79 4.01
C LEU A 77 21.99 -1.35 3.47
N ASN A 78 20.78 -0.78 3.61
CA ASN A 78 20.49 0.58 3.14
C ASN A 78 20.79 1.67 4.18
N CYS A 79 20.54 1.42 5.46
CA CYS A 79 20.73 2.41 6.52
C CYS A 79 21.79 2.00 7.56
N GLY A 80 22.40 0.82 7.39
CA GLY A 80 23.43 0.30 8.29
C GLY A 80 22.91 -0.12 9.67
N ASN A 81 21.58 -0.13 9.90
CA ASN A 81 21.03 -0.51 11.19
C ASN A 81 21.21 -2.02 11.42
N ILE A 82 22.01 -2.35 12.45
CA ILE A 82 22.38 -3.70 12.89
C ILE A 82 21.51 -4.24 14.04
N ASN A 83 20.70 -3.38 14.66
CA ASN A 83 19.74 -3.72 15.73
C ASN A 83 18.31 -3.60 15.22
N GLY A 84 18.08 -3.93 13.95
CA GLY A 84 16.81 -3.72 13.28
C GLY A 84 15.70 -4.57 13.91
N VAL A 85 14.86 -3.97 14.76
CA VAL A 85 13.51 -4.48 15.00
C VAL A 85 12.87 -4.59 13.63
N SER A 86 12.61 -5.81 13.18
CA SER A 86 12.08 -6.06 11.85
C SER A 86 10.57 -6.17 11.92
N THR A 87 9.85 -5.51 11.01
CA THR A 87 8.38 -5.60 10.97
C THR A 87 7.92 -6.18 9.64
N LYS A 88 6.81 -6.91 9.64
CA LYS A 88 6.13 -7.34 8.41
C LYS A 88 5.64 -6.10 7.68
N ARG A 89 5.95 -6.02 6.39
CA ARG A 89 5.51 -4.98 5.46
C ARG A 89 4.79 -5.62 4.29
N PHE A 90 3.82 -4.91 3.74
CA PHE A 90 2.94 -5.38 2.67
C PHE A 90 3.08 -4.46 1.47
N ARG A 91 3.09 -5.06 0.29
CA ARG A 91 3.03 -4.39 -1.01
C ARG A 91 2.18 -5.28 -1.89
N LEU A 92 0.92 -4.91 -2.05
CA LEU A 92 -0.07 -5.73 -2.77
C LEU A 92 -0.37 -5.10 -4.11
N SER A 93 -0.28 -5.89 -5.16
CA SER A 93 -0.71 -5.49 -6.49
C SER A 93 -2.23 -5.51 -6.54
N VAL A 94 -2.82 -4.36 -6.84
CA VAL A 94 -4.26 -4.21 -7.00
C VAL A 94 -4.60 -3.55 -8.31
N GLU A 95 -5.77 -3.87 -8.83
CA GLU A 95 -6.39 -3.18 -9.94
C GLU A 95 -7.52 -2.30 -9.41
N VAL A 96 -7.50 -1.06 -9.88
CA VAL A 96 -8.49 -0.03 -9.61
C VAL A 96 -9.24 0.23 -10.91
N SER A 97 -10.56 0.11 -10.87
CA SER A 97 -11.38 0.19 -12.09
C SER A 97 -12.55 1.17 -11.94
N ASP A 98 -12.82 1.93 -13.00
CA ASP A 98 -14.01 2.76 -13.16
C ASP A 98 -14.60 2.59 -14.57
N ALA A 99 -15.60 3.40 -14.93
CA ALA A 99 -16.23 3.32 -16.26
C ALA A 99 -15.29 3.66 -17.44
N THR A 100 -14.13 4.28 -17.17
CA THR A 100 -13.16 4.72 -18.18
C THR A 100 -12.00 3.72 -18.36
N GLY A 101 -11.89 2.72 -17.48
CA GLY A 101 -10.96 1.61 -17.62
C GLY A 101 -10.37 1.15 -16.30
N GLU A 102 -9.27 0.40 -16.41
CA GLU A 102 -8.62 -0.30 -15.29
C GLU A 102 -7.16 0.11 -15.17
N LEU A 103 -6.64 0.24 -13.95
CA LEU A 103 -5.26 0.62 -13.67
C LEU A 103 -4.69 -0.24 -12.54
N GLN A 104 -3.54 -0.85 -12.78
CA GLN A 104 -2.80 -1.58 -11.76
C GLN A 104 -1.95 -0.62 -10.92
N THR A 105 -1.97 -0.81 -9.60
CA THR A 105 -1.21 -0.02 -8.62
C THR A 105 -0.83 -0.88 -7.41
N ASN A 106 -0.12 -0.29 -6.44
CA ASN A 106 0.32 -0.96 -5.23
C ASN A 106 -0.36 -0.39 -3.99
N LEU A 107 -0.91 -1.27 -3.15
CA LEU A 107 -1.29 -0.93 -1.77
C LEU A 107 -0.14 -1.27 -0.82
N PHE A 108 0.29 -0.28 -0.05
CA PHE A 108 1.32 -0.47 0.98
C PHE A 108 0.71 -0.72 2.36
N THR A 109 1.53 -1.21 3.29
CA THR A 109 1.15 -1.59 4.67
C THR A 109 0.04 -0.76 5.30
N ASN A 110 0.18 0.56 5.33
CA ASN A 110 -0.80 1.43 5.99
C ASN A 110 -2.18 1.33 5.34
N GLU A 111 -2.23 1.31 4.02
CA GLU A 111 -3.49 1.24 3.28
C GLU A 111 -4.11 -0.15 3.31
N VAL A 112 -3.30 -1.21 3.38
CA VAL A 112 -3.78 -2.57 3.68
C VAL A 112 -4.50 -2.59 5.04
N TYR A 113 -3.87 -2.09 6.09
CA TYR A 113 -4.50 -2.06 7.43
C TYR A 113 -5.71 -1.12 7.50
N LYS A 114 -5.74 -0.01 6.75
CA LYS A 114 -6.93 0.85 6.68
C LYS A 114 -8.08 0.12 5.99
N LEU A 115 -7.82 -0.54 4.86
CA LEU A 115 -8.83 -1.32 4.17
C LEU A 115 -9.38 -2.45 5.04
N LEU A 116 -8.53 -3.23 5.70
CA LEU A 116 -9.00 -4.31 6.57
C LEU A 116 -9.90 -3.80 7.69
N ARG A 117 -9.57 -2.63 8.28
CA ARG A 117 -10.42 -1.98 9.28
C ARG A 117 -11.76 -1.53 8.70
N MET A 118 -11.78 -0.98 7.50
CA MET A 118 -13.04 -0.62 6.81
C MET A 118 -13.91 -1.84 6.50
N LEU A 119 -13.30 -3.00 6.28
CA LEU A 119 -13.98 -4.27 6.04
C LEU A 119 -14.28 -5.07 7.34
N GLU A 120 -14.00 -4.49 8.51
CA GLU A 120 -14.17 -5.11 9.82
C GLU A 120 -13.40 -6.44 9.99
N ILE A 121 -12.28 -6.58 9.28
CA ILE A 121 -11.39 -7.75 9.35
C ILE A 121 -10.32 -7.52 10.42
N ASN A 122 -10.37 -8.30 11.50
CA ASN A 122 -9.50 -8.15 12.68
C ASN A 122 -8.40 -9.23 12.78
N ILE A 123 -7.94 -9.75 11.64
CA ILE A 123 -6.82 -10.70 11.58
C ILE A 123 -5.61 -10.07 10.86
N ASN A 124 -4.41 -10.61 11.11
CA ASN A 124 -3.19 -10.12 10.47
C ASN A 124 -3.29 -10.32 8.94
N PRO A 125 -2.90 -9.33 8.10
CA PRO A 125 -3.04 -9.45 6.66
C PRO A 125 -2.43 -10.73 6.08
N ASP A 126 -1.29 -11.21 6.58
CA ASP A 126 -0.62 -12.41 6.08
C ASP A 126 -1.39 -13.73 6.34
N CYS A 127 -2.44 -13.71 7.15
CA CYS A 127 -3.35 -14.83 7.35
C CYS A 127 -4.56 -14.81 6.41
N ILE A 128 -4.69 -13.80 5.55
CA ILE A 128 -5.83 -13.61 4.66
C ILE A 128 -5.52 -14.18 3.27
N ASN A 129 -6.45 -14.92 2.69
CA ASN A 129 -6.37 -15.31 1.29
C ASN A 129 -6.88 -14.16 0.39
N SER A 130 -6.18 -13.87 -0.70
CA SER A 130 -6.56 -12.84 -1.66
C SER A 130 -7.92 -13.09 -2.30
N ALA A 131 -8.33 -14.35 -2.45
CA ALA A 131 -9.66 -14.72 -2.95
C ALA A 131 -10.77 -14.28 -1.99
N ASP A 132 -10.62 -14.55 -0.69
CA ASP A 132 -11.57 -14.12 0.35
C ASP A 132 -11.68 -12.60 0.41
N LEU A 133 -10.55 -11.91 0.24
CA LEU A 133 -10.51 -10.44 0.23
C LEU A 133 -11.21 -9.89 -1.02
N ASN A 134 -10.95 -10.48 -2.20
CA ASN A 134 -11.66 -10.16 -3.43
C ASN A 134 -13.17 -10.35 -3.31
N ASP A 135 -13.61 -11.43 -2.66
CA ASP A 135 -15.03 -11.69 -2.43
C ASP A 135 -15.70 -10.63 -1.55
N LYS A 136 -14.96 -10.07 -0.59
CA LYS A 136 -15.47 -8.99 0.27
C LYS A 136 -15.52 -7.64 -0.44
N VAL A 137 -14.58 -7.35 -1.34
CA VAL A 137 -14.51 -6.04 -2.02
C VAL A 137 -15.30 -5.95 -3.32
N LYS A 138 -15.69 -7.09 -3.92
CA LYS A 138 -16.32 -7.13 -5.26
C LYS A 138 -17.56 -6.26 -5.45
N ALA A 139 -18.34 -6.06 -4.39
CA ALA A 139 -19.59 -5.29 -4.42
C ALA A 139 -19.43 -3.87 -3.85
N LEU A 140 -18.21 -3.48 -3.49
CA LEU A 140 -17.92 -2.21 -2.84
C LEU A 140 -17.26 -1.24 -3.82
N THR A 141 -17.50 0.04 -3.59
CA THR A 141 -16.75 1.12 -4.23
C THR A 141 -15.93 1.84 -3.19
N PHE A 142 -14.76 2.29 -3.59
CA PHE A 142 -13.78 2.95 -2.75
C PHE A 142 -13.39 4.28 -3.39
N ILE A 143 -13.15 5.28 -2.57
CA ILE A 143 -12.46 6.49 -3.02
C ILE A 143 -10.97 6.27 -2.79
N VAL A 144 -10.23 6.07 -3.87
CA VAL A 144 -8.80 5.78 -3.85
C VAL A 144 -8.01 7.03 -4.26
N ALA A 145 -6.98 7.36 -3.49
CA ALA A 145 -6.01 8.38 -3.84
C ALA A 145 -4.83 7.74 -4.57
N LEU A 146 -4.61 8.13 -5.83
CA LEU A 146 -3.49 7.67 -6.65
C LEU A 146 -2.52 8.81 -6.93
N LYS A 147 -1.23 8.48 -6.89
CA LYS A 147 -0.14 9.37 -7.26
C LYS A 147 0.77 8.60 -8.22
N ILE A 148 1.22 9.27 -9.28
CA ILE A 148 2.22 8.72 -10.21
C ILE A 148 3.58 8.82 -9.51
N VAL A 149 4.35 7.72 -9.52
CA VAL A 149 5.67 7.59 -8.87
C VAL A 149 6.69 7.16 -9.90
#